data_AF-A0A1Q4F5G9-F1
#
_entry.id   AF-A0A1Q4F5G9-F1
#
_cell.length_a   1.000
_cell.length_b   1.000
_cell.length_c   1.000
_cell.angle_alpha   90.00
_cell.angle_beta   90.00
_cell.angle_gamma   90.00
#
_symmetry.space_group_name_H-M   'P 1'
#
loop_
_entity.id
_entity.type
_entity.pdbx_description
1 polymer ?
#
loop_
_entity_poly.entity_id
_entity_poly.type
_entity_poly.pdbx_seq_one_letter_code
_entity_poly.pdbx_strand_id
1 'polypeptide(L)'
;MGVMFSFAPHAIEKSTSPVTWESRYSGALSVAKMDGASVAGISGPWPDGSFALTWWSTQRFAVLPVLEFHSSLRGAKERVESIAEQLGSMTFEPSSALN
;
A
#
# COMPACT_ATOMS: atom_id res chain seq x y z
N MET A 1 -34.04 -28.35 -9.98
CA MET A 1 -33.28 -27.79 -8.84
C MET A 1 -32.19 -26.90 -9.41
N GLY A 2 -32.48 -25.60 -9.59
CA GLY A 2 -31.61 -24.65 -10.28
C GLY A 2 -30.82 -23.77 -9.30
N VAL A 3 -29.56 -23.53 -9.66
CA VAL A 3 -28.52 -22.71 -9.03
C VAL A 3 -28.96 -21.34 -8.50
N MET A 4 -28.29 -20.84 -7.45
CA MET A 4 -27.70 -19.48 -7.40
C MET A 4 -26.62 -19.44 -6.31
N PHE A 5 -25.35 -19.46 -6.71
CA PHE A 5 -24.25 -19.02 -5.85
C PHE A 5 -24.17 -17.49 -5.99
N SER A 6 -24.70 -16.78 -5.01
CA SER A 6 -24.56 -15.32 -4.91
C SER A 6 -23.12 -15.00 -4.51
N PHE A 7 -22.32 -14.52 -5.45
CA PHE A 7 -21.10 -13.80 -5.12
C PHE A 7 -21.53 -12.41 -4.66
N ALA A 8 -21.57 -12.19 -3.33
CA ALA A 8 -21.69 -10.86 -2.79
C ALA A 8 -20.46 -10.04 -3.24
N PRO A 9 -20.63 -8.85 -3.84
CA PRO A 9 -19.50 -7.95 -4.01
C PRO A 9 -18.99 -7.60 -2.61
N HIS A 10 -17.72 -7.89 -2.36
CA HIS A 10 -17.02 -7.39 -1.19
C HIS A 10 -17.19 -5.86 -1.21
N ALA A 11 -17.97 -5.33 -0.28
CA ALA A 11 -17.96 -3.91 0.00
C ALA A 11 -16.55 -3.60 0.50
N ILE A 12 -15.70 -3.16 -0.42
CA ILE A 12 -14.48 -2.45 -0.07
C ILE A 12 -14.98 -1.15 0.53
N GLU A 13 -15.17 -1.14 1.85
CA GLU A 13 -15.18 0.10 2.60
C GLU A 13 -13.85 0.77 2.30
N LYS A 14 -13.89 1.70 1.35
CA LYS A 14 -12.80 2.58 1.03
C LYS A 14 -12.72 3.59 2.16
N SER A 15 -12.11 3.18 3.27
CA SER A 15 -11.33 4.12 4.07
C SER A 15 -10.43 4.84 3.07
N THR A 16 -10.52 6.17 3.02
CA THR A 16 -9.81 7.01 2.05
C THR A 16 -8.30 7.05 2.36
N SER A 17 -7.70 5.89 2.60
CA SER A 17 -6.27 5.73 2.59
C SER A 17 -5.81 6.00 1.15
N PRO A 18 -4.82 6.87 0.93
CA PRO A 18 -4.29 7.17 -0.40
C PRO A 18 -3.65 5.93 -1.07
N VAL A 19 -3.56 4.81 -0.35
CA VAL A 19 -2.95 3.55 -0.77
C VAL A 19 -4.03 2.52 -1.12
N THR A 20 -3.98 2.03 -2.36
CA THR A 20 -4.69 0.83 -2.80
C THR A 20 -3.75 -0.37 -2.74
N TRP A 21 -4.21 -1.48 -2.17
CA TRP A 21 -3.44 -2.73 -2.12
C TRP A 21 -3.85 -3.70 -3.23
N GLU A 22 -2.88 -4.19 -3.99
CA GLU A 22 -3.07 -5.28 -4.96
C GLU A 22 -2.33 -6.54 -4.50
N SER A 23 -3.04 -7.67 -4.42
CA SER A 23 -2.44 -8.96 -4.14
C SER A 23 -2.04 -9.67 -5.45
N ARG A 24 -0.82 -10.19 -5.50
CA ARG A 24 -0.25 -10.91 -6.65
C ARG A 24 0.33 -12.26 -6.19
N TYR A 25 0.57 -13.15 -7.14
CA TYR A 25 1.17 -14.48 -6.89
C TYR A 25 0.48 -15.24 -5.74
N SER A 26 -0.85 -15.33 -5.80
CA SER A 26 -1.66 -16.03 -4.79
C SER A 26 -1.50 -15.50 -3.35
N GLY A 27 -1.15 -14.22 -3.18
CA GLY A 27 -0.98 -13.61 -1.86
C GLY A 27 0.46 -13.49 -1.39
N ALA A 28 1.43 -14.06 -2.12
CA ALA A 28 2.85 -13.98 -1.76
C ALA A 28 3.46 -12.57 -1.93
N LEU A 29 2.78 -11.70 -2.69
CA LEU A 29 3.19 -10.31 -2.88
C LEU A 29 1.99 -9.38 -2.75
N SER A 30 2.09 -8.40 -1.86
CA SER A 30 1.14 -7.30 -1.72
C SER A 30 1.77 -6.01 -2.24
N VAL A 31 1.17 -5.40 -3.26
CA VAL A 31 1.67 -4.18 -3.91
C VAL A 31 0.84 -2.99 -3.44
N ALA A 32 1.49 -1.97 -2.90
CA ALA A 32 0.89 -0.69 -2.56
C ALA A 32 0.92 0.25 -3.76
N LYS A 33 -0.23 0.84 -4.08
CA LYS A 33 -0.39 1.79 -5.18
C LYS A 33 -0.99 3.09 -4.67
N MET A 34 -0.36 4.22 -5.00
CA MET A 34 -0.85 5.57 -4.72
C MET A 34 -1.07 6.30 -6.04
N ASP A 35 -2.24 6.91 -6.25
CA ASP A 35 -2.61 7.61 -7.49
C ASP A 35 -2.35 6.79 -8.78
N GLY A 36 -2.55 5.47 -8.69
CA GLY A 36 -2.31 4.53 -9.79
C GLY A 36 -0.85 4.12 -9.99
N ALA A 37 0.11 4.75 -9.30
CA ALA A 37 1.52 4.39 -9.34
C ALA A 37 1.89 3.40 -8.22
N SER A 38 2.67 2.39 -8.54
CA SER A 38 3.20 1.43 -7.56
C SER A 38 4.32 2.08 -6.75
N VAL A 39 4.16 2.12 -5.42
CA VAL A 39 5.11 2.81 -4.51
C VAL A 39 5.90 1.86 -3.63
N ALA A 40 5.31 0.72 -3.27
CA ALA A 40 5.96 -0.27 -2.45
C ALA A 40 5.39 -1.68 -2.70
N GLY A 41 6.18 -2.70 -2.37
CA GLY A 41 5.76 -4.09 -2.42
C GLY A 41 6.19 -4.83 -1.15
N ILE A 42 5.27 -5.59 -0.56
CA ILE A 42 5.53 -6.47 0.59
C ILE A 42 5.51 -7.90 0.09
N SER A 43 6.62 -8.60 0.21
CA SER A 43 6.75 -10.02 -0.12
C SER A 43 6.90 -10.87 1.13
N GLY A 44 6.30 -12.05 1.13
CA GLY A 44 6.38 -13.01 2.23
C GLY A 44 5.11 -13.85 2.39
N PRO A 45 5.07 -14.74 3.38
CA PRO A 45 6.11 -14.96 4.40
C PRO A 45 7.35 -15.68 3.82
N TRP A 46 8.54 -15.21 4.21
CA TRP A 46 9.81 -15.88 3.93
C TRP A 46 10.05 -17.05 4.91
N PRO A 47 11.01 -17.96 4.68
CA PRO A 47 11.24 -19.13 5.53
C PRO A 47 11.56 -18.82 7.00
N ASP A 48 12.07 -17.62 7.28
CA ASP A 48 12.34 -17.08 8.62
C ASP A 48 11.11 -16.45 9.28
N GLY A 49 9.95 -16.45 8.60
CA GLY A 49 8.71 -15.82 9.04
C GLY A 49 8.66 -14.30 8.82
N SER A 50 9.67 -13.71 8.15
CA SER A 50 9.72 -12.29 7.88
C SER A 50 8.92 -11.89 6.63
N PHE A 51 8.64 -10.58 6.55
CA PHE A 51 8.05 -9.93 5.39
C PHE A 51 9.01 -8.85 4.91
N ALA A 52 9.36 -8.87 3.63
CA ALA A 52 10.25 -7.90 3.03
C ALA A 52 9.42 -6.81 2.34
N LEU A 53 9.47 -5.60 2.89
CA LEU A 53 8.92 -4.37 2.33
C LEU A 53 9.97 -3.71 1.45
N THR A 54 9.67 -3.59 0.16
CA THR A 54 10.51 -2.90 -0.82
C THR A 54 9.84 -1.61 -1.23
N TRP A 55 10.52 -0.50 -1.01
CA TRP A 55 10.11 0.80 -1.54
C TRP A 55 10.65 0.98 -2.96
N TRP A 56 9.80 1.42 -3.88
CA TRP A 56 10.25 1.78 -5.22
C TRP A 56 10.35 3.29 -5.33
N SER A 57 11.48 3.76 -5.83
CA SER A 57 11.61 5.17 -6.19
C SER A 57 10.71 5.44 -7.39
N THR A 58 9.75 6.33 -7.22
CA THR A 58 9.00 6.88 -8.35
C THR A 58 9.37 8.36 -8.48
N GLN A 59 9.30 8.93 -9.69
CA GLN A 59 9.61 10.36 -9.89
C GLN A 59 8.74 11.29 -9.03
N ARG A 60 7.61 10.81 -8.51
CA ARG A 60 6.71 11.56 -7.61
C ARG A 60 7.04 11.37 -6.13
N PHE A 61 7.69 10.27 -5.77
CA PHE A 61 8.04 9.96 -4.40
C PHE A 61 9.56 9.86 -4.33
N ALA A 62 10.21 10.89 -3.79
CA ALA A 62 11.66 10.94 -3.55
C ALA A 62 12.11 9.96 -2.44
N VAL A 63 11.48 8.79 -2.37
CA VAL A 63 11.85 7.68 -1.51
C VAL A 63 12.97 6.94 -2.22
N LEU A 64 14.12 6.82 -1.55
CA LEU A 64 15.19 5.96 -2.01
C LEU A 64 14.68 4.51 -2.04
N PRO A 65 15.10 3.68 -2.99
CA PRO A 65 14.76 2.27 -2.97
C PRO A 65 15.38 1.65 -1.71
N VAL A 66 14.54 1.38 -0.72
CA VAL A 66 14.92 0.83 0.58
C VAL A 66 14.19 -0.49 0.77
N LEU A 67 14.95 -1.48 1.25
CA LEU A 67 14.42 -2.78 1.66
C LEU A 67 14.35 -2.82 3.19
N GLU A 68 13.16 -3.08 3.72
CA GLU A 68 12.89 -3.19 5.15
C GLU A 68 12.30 -4.57 5.46
N PHE A 69 12.67 -5.14 6.62
CA PHE A 69 12.13 -6.41 7.07
C PHE A 69 11.21 -6.19 8.26
N HIS A 70 10.05 -6.83 8.21
CA HIS A 70 9.04 -6.79 9.26
C HIS A 70 8.71 -8.20 9.73
N SER A 71 8.39 -8.34 11.02
CA SER A 71 7.95 -9.61 11.62
C SER A 71 6.49 -9.95 11.29
N SER A 72 5.74 -9.05 10.67
CA SER A 72 4.35 -9.28 10.29
C SER A 72 3.93 -8.46 9.06
N LEU A 73 3.01 -9.02 8.27
CA LEU A 73 2.39 -8.31 7.14
C LEU A 73 1.67 -7.04 7.58
N ARG A 74 0.98 -7.07 8.73
CA ARG A 74 0.26 -5.91 9.25
C ARG A 74 1.20 -4.75 9.55
N GLY A 75 2.31 -4.99 10.25
CA GLY A 75 3.29 -3.94 10.54
C GLY A 75 3.95 -3.36 9.30
N ALA A 76 4.18 -4.18 8.26
CA ALA A 76 4.68 -3.70 6.98
C ALA A 76 3.64 -2.80 6.26
N LYS A 77 2.35 -3.15 6.30
CA LYS A 77 1.27 -2.32 5.71
C LYS A 77 1.07 -1.00 6.44
N GLU A 78 1.03 -1.02 7.78
CA GLU A 78 0.93 0.18 8.62
C GLU A 78 2.07 1.17 8.32
N ARG A 79 3.29 0.66 8.11
CA ARG A 79 4.43 1.51 7.72
C ARG A 79 4.20 2.18 6.36
N VAL A 80 3.64 1.46 5.39
CA VAL A 80 3.34 2.04 4.08
C VAL A 80 2.27 3.12 4.17
N GLU A 81 1.21 2.85 4.92
CA GLU A 81 0.11 3.78 5.14
C GLU A 81 0.58 5.04 5.86
N SER A 82 1.40 4.93 6.90
CA SER A 82 1.96 6.08 7.63
C SER A 82 2.81 7.00 6.73
N ILE A 83 3.66 6.44 5.87
CA ILE A 83 4.44 7.24 4.91
C ILE A 83 3.53 7.86 3.85
N ALA A 84 2.52 7.13 3.39
CA ALA A 84 1.57 7.63 2.41
C ALA A 84 0.72 8.80 2.96
N GLU A 85 0.35 8.77 4.23
CA GLU A 85 -0.27 9.90 4.93
C GLU A 85 0.67 11.11 5.00
N GLN A 86 1.93 10.91 5.38
CA GLN A 86 2.93 11.99 5.41
C GLN A 86 3.12 12.64 4.03
N LEU A 87 3.18 11.83 2.97
CA LEU A 87 3.31 12.31 1.59
C LEU A 87 2.03 13.03 1.11
N GLY A 88 0.85 12.53 1.50
CA GLY A 88 -0.43 13.17 1.23
C GLY A 88 -0.57 14.54 1.90
N SER A 89 -0.11 14.66 3.16
CA SER A 89 -0.07 15.93 3.90
C SER A 89 0.95 16.91 3.33
N MET A 90 2.11 16.43 2.85
CA MET A 90 3.15 17.29 2.28
C MET A 90 2.76 17.90 0.92
N THR A 91 1.74 17.34 0.26
CA THR A 91 1.21 17.83 -1.03
C THR A 91 0.10 18.88 -0.84
N PHE A 92 -0.35 19.13 0.40
CA PHE A 92 -1.41 20.09 0.72
C PHE A 92 -0.89 21.27 1.56
N GLU A 93 0.02 22.05 1.01
CA GLU A 93 0.21 23.45 1.42
C GLU A 93 -0.54 24.33 0.41
N PRO A 94 -1.83 24.65 0.61
CA PRO A 94 -2.39 25.81 -0.05
C PRO A 94 -1.63 27.01 0.51
N SER A 95 -0.77 27.58 -0.35
CA SER A 95 -0.12 28.85 -0.13
C SER A 95 -1.20 29.94 0.03
N SER A 96 -1.81 30.01 1.21
CA SER A 96 -2.65 31.12 1.65
C SER A 96 -1.73 32.17 2.25
N ALA A 97 -0.85 32.70 1.40
CA ALA A 97 -0.21 33.97 1.62
C ALA A 97 -0.82 34.95 0.61
N LEU A 98 -1.35 36.06 1.15
CA LEU A 98 -1.66 37.33 0.49
C LEU A 98 -2.98 37.40 -0.30
N ASN A 99 -4.05 37.83 0.36
CA ASN A 99 -4.53 39.23 0.27
C ASN A 99 -5.61 39.53 1.31
#